data_AF-A0A939L0I5-F1
#
_entry.id   AF-A0A939L0I5-F1
#
_cell.length_a   1.000
_cell.length_b   1.000
_cell.length_c   1.000
_cell.angle_alpha   90.00
_cell.angle_beta   90.00
_cell.angle_gamma   90.00
#
_symmetry.space_group_name_H-M   'P 1'
#
loop_
_entity.id
_entity.type
_entity.pdbx_description
1 polymer ?
#
loop_
_entity_poly.entity_id
_entity_poly.type
_entity_poly.pdbx_seq_one_letter_code
_entity_poly.pdbx_strand_id
1 'polypeptide(L)'
;MAIVTGSTNSDTGGGTADGTVGGSEGTAGSEHAGAPGAAGTPGSAGTGRYRARPVTGAGRIRQPVALIRLFTGLIAIALTLLLADYARATTGGFAADVAEAASLVPRPLAGLAGGLTTAAVLLLPVGLALRRVLGPDRRRALQQVSDGLLAAVLAYGATLALELWIDGVAPVSLVTALTQRLPGDVLGHTEPVYGYLAPVLAFMTASGSRERRLPWTVLALSGLAGLACGYATPTALLLGLLIGWTGAHGTLYAVGTPDPRPRPGEILRALRDSGLRPVEATAVGPDRYRVQQAEGRPELDVQLLDRQAVTAAAVRRAWRRLRLRTAPHPRALRSPRTGLEHEALVTYAALAAGVRTRRIAATAGLGHDTALIAYEHLAGRTLDQLADEEITDELLTDAWRQFALLQGREIAHRALVPSSLLVDDTGAVHLVDFADGDIAASELVLCCDLAQLLTTLALRTGAPR
;
A
#
# COMPACT_ATOMS: atom_id res chain seq x y z
N MET A 1 34.45 16.57 36.88
CA MET A 1 34.36 17.79 37.70
C MET A 1 35.20 18.85 37.01
N ALA A 2 34.56 19.93 36.53
CA ALA A 2 35.08 21.22 35.98
C ALA A 2 36.22 21.17 34.93
N ILE A 3 36.01 21.40 33.63
CA ILE A 3 35.71 22.67 32.90
C ILE A 3 36.70 23.79 33.22
N VAL A 4 37.31 24.41 32.18
CA VAL A 4 37.33 25.88 31.89
C VAL A 4 38.49 26.31 30.95
N THR A 5 38.11 26.80 29.75
CA THR A 5 38.63 27.94 28.92
C THR A 5 40.10 27.97 28.46
N GLY A 6 40.51 28.64 27.37
CA GLY A 6 39.88 29.66 26.54
C GLY A 6 40.84 30.13 25.43
N SER A 7 40.27 30.90 24.51
CA SER A 7 40.79 31.49 23.26
C SER A 7 41.80 32.64 23.45
N THR A 8 42.53 33.00 22.37
CA THR A 8 43.03 34.33 21.87
C THR A 8 44.47 34.17 21.33
N ASN A 9 44.95 34.75 20.22
CA ASN A 9 44.84 36.05 19.51
C ASN A 9 45.06 35.77 17.99
N SER A 10 44.42 36.38 16.98
CA SER A 10 44.38 37.79 16.52
C SER A 10 45.72 38.40 16.08
N ASP A 11 45.84 38.71 14.79
CA ASP A 11 46.28 40.01 14.22
C ASP A 11 46.24 39.89 12.66
N THR A 12 45.29 40.56 11.98
CA THR A 12 45.40 41.89 11.30
C THR A 12 46.58 41.98 10.33
N GLY A 13 46.46 42.46 9.08
CA GLY A 13 45.42 43.08 8.27
C GLY A 13 46.07 43.35 6.90
N GLY A 14 45.35 43.22 5.78
CA GLY A 14 44.86 44.38 5.04
C GLY A 14 45.58 44.53 3.68
N GLY A 15 44.83 44.88 2.62
CA GLY A 15 45.42 45.33 1.34
C GLY A 15 44.73 44.79 0.09
N THR A 16 43.82 45.60 -0.45
CA THR A 16 43.03 45.44 -1.69
C THR A 16 43.79 45.81 -2.97
N ALA A 17 43.13 45.52 -4.12
CA ALA A 17 43.35 45.98 -5.51
C ALA A 17 44.18 44.99 -6.36
N ASP A 18 43.91 44.69 -7.62
CA ASP A 18 43.00 45.24 -8.65
C ASP A 18 42.98 44.23 -9.83
N GLY A 19 42.09 44.41 -10.82
CA GLY A 19 42.42 44.03 -12.20
C GLY A 19 41.69 42.84 -12.84
N THR A 20 40.41 43.06 -13.16
CA THR A 20 39.75 42.97 -14.48
C THR A 20 40.39 42.18 -15.67
N VAL A 21 39.48 41.59 -16.47
CA VAL A 21 39.56 41.17 -17.89
C VAL A 21 40.18 39.78 -18.13
N GLY A 22 39.60 38.84 -18.87
CA GLY A 22 38.45 38.81 -19.78
C GLY A 22 38.77 37.89 -20.97
N GLY A 23 37.73 37.32 -21.59
CA GLY A 23 37.76 36.66 -22.91
C GLY A 23 38.12 35.17 -22.90
N SER A 24 37.20 34.27 -23.26
CA SER A 24 36.90 33.84 -24.66
C SER A 24 38.01 32.92 -25.20
N GLU A 25 37.79 31.81 -25.90
CA GLU A 25 36.65 31.17 -26.53
C GLU A 25 37.18 29.84 -27.11
N GLY A 26 36.28 28.87 -27.30
CA GLY A 26 36.41 27.82 -28.31
C GLY A 26 37.50 26.75 -28.14
N THR A 27 37.50 25.63 -28.85
CA THR A 27 36.56 24.98 -29.76
C THR A 27 37.08 23.56 -29.96
N ALA A 28 36.15 22.62 -30.13
CA ALA A 28 36.22 21.31 -30.82
C ALA A 28 37.57 20.62 -31.12
N GLY A 29 37.58 19.30 -30.90
CA GLY A 29 38.61 18.42 -31.46
C GLY A 29 38.33 16.94 -31.19
N SER A 30 37.54 16.33 -32.07
CA SER A 30 37.42 14.88 -32.25
C SER A 30 38.73 14.27 -32.77
N GLU A 31 39.06 13.03 -32.37
CA GLU A 31 39.22 11.88 -33.27
C GLU A 31 40.09 10.74 -32.70
N HIS A 32 39.57 9.52 -32.95
CA HIS A 32 40.25 8.29 -33.38
C HIS A 32 41.19 7.47 -32.46
N ALA A 33 40.70 6.25 -32.22
CA ALA A 33 41.32 4.95 -32.54
C ALA A 33 42.49 4.43 -31.69
N GLY A 34 42.33 3.19 -31.21
CA GLY A 34 43.45 2.37 -30.77
C GLY A 34 43.05 1.22 -29.83
N ALA A 35 42.49 0.15 -30.40
CA ALA A 35 42.62 -1.18 -29.78
C ALA A 35 43.95 -1.79 -30.22
N PRO A 36 44.64 -2.53 -29.33
CA PRO A 36 44.96 -3.91 -29.71
C PRO A 36 44.87 -4.92 -28.55
N GLY A 37 44.46 -6.14 -28.91
CA GLY A 37 45.25 -7.36 -28.68
C GLY A 37 45.41 -7.91 -27.26
N ALA A 38 44.80 -9.06 -27.03
CA ALA A 38 44.84 -9.88 -25.82
C ALA A 38 46.20 -10.56 -25.52
N ALA A 39 46.53 -10.70 -24.23
CA ALA A 39 47.20 -11.86 -23.64
C ALA A 39 46.98 -11.86 -22.11
N GLY A 40 46.50 -12.97 -21.56
CA GLY A 40 45.90 -13.04 -20.22
C GLY A 40 46.84 -13.40 -19.06
N THR A 41 46.30 -13.18 -17.86
CA THR A 41 46.69 -13.88 -16.63
C THR A 41 45.42 -14.14 -15.80
N PRO A 42 45.16 -15.37 -15.31
CA PRO A 42 43.97 -15.69 -14.54
C PRO A 42 44.15 -15.21 -13.09
N GLY A 43 43.55 -14.07 -12.76
CA GLY A 43 43.68 -13.43 -11.46
C GLY A 43 42.35 -13.35 -10.71
N SER A 44 42.17 -14.27 -9.76
CA SER A 44 41.36 -14.10 -8.55
C SER A 44 39.86 -13.77 -8.71
N ALA A 45 39.03 -14.73 -8.29
CA ALA A 45 37.62 -14.52 -7.97
C ALA A 45 37.47 -13.44 -6.88
N GLY A 46 37.43 -12.18 -7.32
CA GLY A 46 37.05 -11.05 -6.49
C GLY A 46 35.59 -11.19 -6.14
N THR A 47 35.31 -11.30 -4.84
CA THR A 47 34.00 -11.15 -4.23
C THR A 47 33.43 -9.77 -4.55
N GLY A 48 32.89 -9.64 -5.76
CA GLY A 48 32.27 -8.42 -6.25
C GLY A 48 31.11 -8.05 -5.35
N ARG A 49 31.31 -7.03 -4.50
CA ARG A 49 30.20 -6.35 -3.82
C ARG A 49 29.34 -5.70 -4.89
N TYR A 50 28.29 -6.41 -5.28
CA TYR A 50 27.27 -5.94 -6.22
C TYR A 50 26.72 -4.58 -5.76
N ARG A 51 27.06 -3.52 -6.50
CA ARG A 51 26.61 -2.15 -6.22
C ARG A 51 25.19 -2.00 -6.73
N ALA A 52 24.21 -2.14 -5.84
CA ALA A 52 22.89 -1.58 -6.07
C ALA A 52 23.04 -0.05 -6.14
N ARG A 53 22.76 0.56 -7.29
CA ARG A 53 22.72 2.02 -7.40
C ARG A 53 21.54 2.50 -6.54
N PRO A 54 21.75 3.37 -5.53
CA PRO A 54 20.65 3.86 -4.73
C PRO A 54 19.76 4.72 -5.64
N VAL A 55 18.52 4.28 -5.85
CA VAL A 55 17.50 5.16 -6.43
C VAL A 55 17.27 6.28 -5.41
N THR A 56 17.64 7.49 -5.81
CA THR A 56 17.39 8.71 -5.06
C THR A 56 15.88 8.97 -5.01
N GLY A 57 15.32 8.99 -3.81
CA GLY A 57 13.94 9.41 -3.58
C GLY A 57 13.28 8.68 -2.43
N ALA A 58 13.68 9.00 -1.19
CA ALA A 58 12.84 8.75 -0.01
C ALA A 58 11.63 9.71 -0.01
N GLY A 59 10.87 9.72 -1.10
CA GLY A 59 9.68 10.56 -1.24
C GLY A 59 8.54 9.95 -0.46
N ARG A 60 7.89 10.74 0.40
CA ARG A 60 6.60 10.36 0.97
C ARG A 60 5.54 10.51 -0.13
N ILE A 61 4.76 9.47 -0.35
CA ILE A 61 3.70 9.47 -1.37
C ILE A 61 2.35 9.62 -0.67
N ARG A 62 1.53 10.55 -1.15
CA ARG A 62 0.15 10.69 -0.67
C ARG A 62 -0.72 9.63 -1.33
N GLN A 63 -1.23 8.70 -0.53
CA GLN A 63 -2.07 7.62 -1.03
C GLN A 63 -3.54 8.08 -1.12
N PRO A 64 -4.20 7.98 -2.29
CA PRO A 64 -5.61 8.37 -2.43
C PRO A 64 -6.55 7.51 -1.58
N VAL A 65 -6.14 6.28 -1.25
CA VAL A 65 -6.91 5.38 -0.39
C VAL A 65 -7.02 5.93 1.04
N ALA A 66 -5.98 6.59 1.55
CA ALA A 66 -6.03 7.24 2.86
C ALA A 66 -7.05 8.37 2.87
N LEU A 67 -7.14 9.15 1.78
CA LEU A 67 -8.14 10.20 1.63
C LEU A 67 -9.57 9.64 1.59
N ILE A 68 -9.81 8.57 0.85
CA ILE A 68 -11.13 7.93 0.77
C ILE A 68 -11.56 7.44 2.17
N ARG A 69 -10.65 6.82 2.91
CA ARG A 69 -10.91 6.38 4.29
C ARG A 69 -11.16 7.56 5.23
N LEU A 70 -10.39 8.64 5.11
CA LEU A 70 -10.63 9.87 5.86
C LEU A 70 -12.07 10.38 5.65
N PHE A 71 -12.50 10.55 4.39
CA PHE A 71 -13.86 11.00 4.08
C PHE A 71 -14.93 10.01 4.57
N THR A 72 -14.71 8.71 4.39
CA THR A 72 -15.63 7.67 4.88
C THR A 72 -15.83 7.78 6.38
N GLY A 73 -14.75 8.04 7.13
CA GLY A 73 -14.82 8.15 8.57
C GLY A 73 -15.43 9.47 9.04
N LEU A 74 -15.16 10.59 8.35
CA LEU A 74 -15.85 11.86 8.62
C LEU A 74 -17.37 11.72 8.41
N ILE A 75 -17.80 11.05 7.34
CA ILE A 75 -19.21 10.74 7.09
C ILE A 75 -19.76 9.84 8.20
N ALA A 76 -19.03 8.82 8.63
CA ALA A 76 -19.45 7.93 9.71
C ALA A 76 -19.58 8.65 11.06
N ILE A 77 -18.67 9.59 11.39
CA ILE A 77 -18.76 10.43 12.58
C ILE A 77 -20.03 11.30 12.50
N ALA A 78 -20.23 12.01 11.38
CA ALA A 78 -21.40 12.85 11.18
C ALA A 78 -22.71 12.06 11.28
N LEU A 79 -22.75 10.86 10.68
CA LEU A 79 -23.90 9.96 10.76
C LEU A 79 -24.15 9.48 12.19
N THR A 80 -23.09 9.16 12.94
CA THR A 80 -23.20 8.73 14.35
C THR A 80 -23.77 9.86 15.21
N LEU A 81 -23.30 11.09 15.03
CA LEU A 81 -23.82 12.26 15.74
C LEU A 81 -25.27 12.56 15.35
N LEU A 82 -25.62 12.47 14.06
CA LEU A 82 -26.98 12.66 13.57
C LEU A 82 -27.93 11.59 14.12
N LEU A 83 -27.48 10.34 14.18
CA LEU A 83 -28.27 9.24 14.74
C LEU A 83 -28.43 9.39 16.27
N ALA A 84 -27.39 9.85 16.96
CA ALA A 84 -27.47 10.17 18.39
C ALA A 84 -28.50 11.28 18.66
N ASP A 85 -28.57 12.30 17.79
CA ASP A 85 -29.53 13.40 17.94
C ASP A 85 -30.97 13.03 17.54
N TYR A 86 -31.15 12.28 16.45
CA TYR A 86 -32.48 11.97 15.90
C TYR A 86 -33.10 10.67 16.45
N ALA A 87 -32.30 9.62 16.62
CA ALA A 87 -32.75 8.31 17.11
C ALA A 87 -32.56 8.16 18.62
N ARG A 88 -32.97 9.18 19.40
CA ARG A 88 -32.73 9.26 20.85
C ARG A 88 -33.28 8.07 21.63
N ALA A 89 -34.49 7.63 21.30
CA ALA A 89 -35.11 6.48 21.96
C ALA A 89 -34.30 5.19 21.73
N THR A 90 -33.77 5.00 20.53
CA THR A 90 -32.95 3.83 20.18
C THR A 90 -31.57 3.89 20.82
N THR A 91 -30.88 5.03 20.70
CA THR A 91 -29.53 5.22 21.25
C THR A 91 -29.54 5.17 22.78
N GLY A 92 -30.53 5.81 23.41
CA GLY A 92 -30.74 5.77 24.86
C GLY A 92 -31.14 4.37 25.36
N GLY A 93 -32.02 3.68 24.63
CA GLY A 93 -32.40 2.30 24.93
C GLY A 93 -31.20 1.35 24.92
N PHE A 94 -30.39 1.39 23.86
CA PHE A 94 -29.17 0.59 23.78
C PHE A 94 -28.18 0.89 24.91
N ALA A 95 -28.03 2.17 25.27
CA ALA A 95 -27.16 2.57 26.36
C ALA A 95 -27.70 2.14 27.75
N ALA A 96 -29.02 2.07 27.91
CA ALA A 96 -29.67 1.56 29.12
C ALA A 96 -29.52 0.03 29.24
N ASP A 97 -29.73 -0.72 28.16
CA ASP A 97 -29.56 -2.18 28.12
C ASP A 97 -28.12 -2.59 28.51
N VAL A 98 -27.13 -1.85 27.99
CA VAL A 98 -25.72 -2.06 28.31
C VAL A 98 -25.42 -1.70 29.77
N ALA A 99 -26.01 -0.62 30.30
CA ALA A 99 -25.86 -0.25 31.70
C ALA A 99 -26.50 -1.27 32.66
N GLU A 100 -27.65 -1.85 32.28
CA GLU A 100 -28.28 -2.95 33.01
C GLU A 100 -27.38 -4.18 33.03
N ALA A 101 -26.84 -4.58 31.88
CA ALA A 101 -25.88 -5.69 31.81
C ALA A 101 -24.61 -5.43 32.64
N ALA A 102 -24.11 -4.18 32.63
CA ALA A 102 -22.95 -3.77 33.44
C ALA A 102 -23.24 -3.85 34.95
N SER A 103 -24.47 -3.60 35.38
CA SER A 103 -24.87 -3.66 36.79
C SER A 103 -24.75 -5.07 37.40
N LEU A 104 -24.76 -6.11 36.56
CA LEU A 104 -24.57 -7.51 36.97
C LEU A 104 -23.12 -7.83 37.34
N VAL A 105 -22.17 -6.98 36.94
CA VAL A 105 -20.73 -7.21 37.18
C VAL A 105 -20.35 -6.73 38.59
N PRO A 106 -19.71 -7.57 39.43
CA PRO A 106 -19.25 -7.14 40.74
C PRO A 106 -18.27 -5.97 40.64
N ARG A 107 -18.57 -4.86 41.34
CA ARG A 107 -17.76 -3.63 41.36
C ARG A 107 -16.24 -3.84 41.56
N PRO A 108 -15.75 -4.71 42.46
CA PRO A 108 -14.29 -4.88 42.61
C PRO A 108 -13.66 -5.53 41.37
N LEU A 109 -14.36 -6.46 40.71
CA LEU A 109 -13.90 -7.09 39.48
C LEU A 109 -13.92 -6.09 38.32
N ALA A 110 -14.98 -5.28 38.22
CA ALA A 110 -15.08 -4.21 37.23
C ALA A 110 -13.94 -3.19 37.39
N GLY A 111 -13.70 -2.69 38.61
CA GLY A 111 -12.63 -1.73 38.89
C GLY A 111 -11.23 -2.27 38.56
N LEU A 112 -10.94 -3.53 38.93
CA LEU A 112 -9.67 -4.18 38.57
C LEU A 112 -9.52 -4.37 37.07
N ALA A 113 -10.57 -4.83 36.38
CA ALA A 113 -10.56 -5.00 34.93
C ALA A 113 -10.41 -3.65 34.21
N GLY A 114 -11.10 -2.61 34.64
CA GLY A 114 -10.98 -1.25 34.13
C GLY A 114 -9.56 -0.69 34.32
N GLY A 115 -8.98 -0.83 35.51
CA GLY A 115 -7.61 -0.40 35.79
C GLY A 115 -6.57 -1.15 34.93
N LEU A 116 -6.66 -2.48 34.87
CA LEU A 116 -5.73 -3.31 34.08
C LEU A 116 -5.83 -3.01 32.59
N THR A 117 -7.04 -2.86 32.05
CA THR A 117 -7.24 -2.58 30.62
C THR A 117 -6.82 -1.16 30.25
N THR A 118 -7.09 -0.17 31.10
CA THR A 118 -6.61 1.21 30.91
C THR A 118 -5.08 1.25 30.91
N ALA A 119 -4.44 0.61 31.89
CA ALA A 119 -2.98 0.49 31.92
C ALA A 119 -2.44 -0.23 30.68
N ALA A 120 -3.08 -1.33 30.26
CA ALA A 120 -2.68 -2.07 29.06
C ALA A 120 -2.79 -1.20 27.79
N VAL A 121 -3.87 -0.43 27.64
CA VAL A 121 -4.08 0.49 26.49
C VAL A 121 -3.03 1.60 26.47
N LEU A 122 -2.67 2.18 27.62
CA LEU A 122 -1.64 3.22 27.70
C LEU A 122 -0.22 2.68 27.46
N LEU A 123 0.06 1.45 27.90
CA LEU A 123 1.34 0.78 27.66
C LEU A 123 1.47 0.24 26.23
N LEU A 124 0.36 0.04 25.52
CA LEU A 124 0.35 -0.57 24.20
C LEU A 124 1.15 0.22 23.14
N PRO A 125 0.96 1.54 22.95
CA PRO A 125 1.80 2.33 22.05
C PRO A 125 3.29 2.27 22.41
N VAL A 126 3.62 2.26 23.70
CA VAL A 126 5.00 2.21 24.19
C VAL A 126 5.65 0.87 23.84
N GLY A 127 4.96 -0.24 24.11
CA GLY A 127 5.44 -1.59 23.76
C GLY A 127 5.63 -1.76 22.25
N LEU A 128 4.69 -1.26 21.44
CA LEU A 128 4.79 -1.27 19.99
C LEU A 128 5.97 -0.42 19.49
N ALA A 129 6.16 0.78 20.05
CA ALA A 129 7.28 1.66 19.70
C ALA A 129 8.63 1.03 20.06
N LEU A 130 8.76 0.47 21.25
CA LEU A 130 9.99 -0.16 21.72
C LEU A 130 10.39 -1.37 20.86
N ARG A 131 9.42 -2.27 20.60
CA ARG A 131 9.65 -3.44 19.74
C ARG A 131 10.08 -3.06 18.33
N ARG A 132 9.56 -1.95 17.79
CA ARG A 132 9.94 -1.41 16.48
C ARG A 132 11.36 -0.88 16.46
N VAL A 133 11.73 -0.05 17.44
CA VAL A 133 13.05 0.59 17.51
C VAL A 133 14.16 -0.45 17.73
N LEU A 134 13.85 -1.54 18.44
CA LEU A 134 14.77 -2.67 18.64
C LEU A 134 14.93 -3.59 17.40
N GLY A 135 14.10 -3.40 16.36
CA GLY A 135 14.15 -4.19 15.13
C GLY A 135 15.36 -3.86 14.22
N PRO A 136 15.61 -4.69 13.20
CA PRO A 136 16.76 -4.53 12.29
C PRO A 136 16.71 -3.24 11.45
N ASP A 137 15.53 -2.64 11.29
CA ASP A 137 15.28 -1.48 10.42
C ASP A 137 15.01 -0.18 11.21
N ARG A 138 15.97 0.25 12.04
CA ARG A 138 15.83 1.42 12.96
C ARG A 138 15.29 2.70 12.31
N ARG A 139 15.73 3.03 11.09
CA ARG A 139 15.29 4.25 10.38
C ARG A 139 13.80 4.21 10.00
N ARG A 140 13.31 3.07 9.50
CA ARG A 140 11.89 2.89 9.17
C ARG A 140 11.04 2.85 10.45
N ALA A 141 11.56 2.22 11.51
CA ALA A 141 10.90 2.17 12.80
C ALA A 141 10.68 3.58 13.38
N LEU A 142 11.70 4.44 13.37
CA LEU A 142 11.58 5.83 13.85
C LEU A 142 10.53 6.61 13.08
N GLN A 143 10.49 6.49 11.75
CA GLN A 143 9.48 7.15 10.91
C GLN A 143 8.06 6.65 11.20
N GLN A 144 7.87 5.34 11.37
CA GLN A 144 6.56 4.78 11.70
C GLN A 144 6.08 5.18 13.09
N VAL A 145 7.00 5.28 14.05
CA VAL A 145 6.68 5.75 15.41
C VAL A 145 6.35 7.23 15.41
N SER A 146 7.08 8.06 14.64
CA SER A 146 6.76 9.49 14.52
C SER A 146 5.40 9.72 13.86
N ASP A 147 5.08 8.97 12.80
CA ASP A 147 3.79 9.07 12.12
C ASP A 147 2.64 8.60 13.03
N GLY A 148 2.88 7.53 13.81
CA GLY A 148 1.95 7.06 14.83
C GLY A 148 1.71 8.09 15.94
N LEU A 149 2.77 8.72 16.45
CA LEU A 149 2.66 9.73 17.51
C LEU A 149 1.93 10.97 17.01
N LEU A 150 2.22 11.44 15.80
CA LEU A 150 1.52 12.56 15.18
C LEU A 150 0.03 12.26 15.04
N ALA A 151 -0.31 11.05 14.59
CA ALA A 151 -1.71 10.61 14.50
C ALA A 151 -2.41 10.55 15.86
N ALA A 152 -1.72 10.08 16.90
CA ALA A 152 -2.24 10.03 18.26
C ALA A 152 -2.55 11.43 18.79
N VAL A 153 -1.62 12.38 18.62
CA VAL A 153 -1.80 13.78 19.05
C VAL A 153 -2.95 14.45 18.30
N LEU A 154 -3.05 14.24 16.97
CA LEU A 154 -4.16 14.78 16.19
C LEU A 154 -5.51 14.17 16.57
N ALA A 155 -5.56 12.86 16.83
CA ALA A 155 -6.79 12.21 17.29
C ALA A 155 -7.19 12.70 18.69
N TYR A 156 -6.23 12.87 19.61
CA TYR A 156 -6.50 13.43 20.93
C TYR A 156 -7.02 14.87 20.84
N GLY A 157 -6.39 15.71 20.00
CA GLY A 157 -6.87 17.06 19.75
C GLY A 157 -8.26 17.12 19.13
N ALA A 158 -8.60 16.18 18.23
CA ALA A 158 -9.94 16.06 17.67
C ALA A 158 -10.98 15.63 18.72
N THR A 159 -10.62 14.73 19.64
CA THR A 159 -11.46 14.37 20.79
C THR A 159 -11.73 15.59 21.67
N LEU A 160 -10.69 16.32 22.08
CA LEU A 160 -10.83 17.53 22.90
C LEU A 160 -11.66 18.61 22.19
N ALA A 161 -11.44 18.83 20.90
CA ALA A 161 -12.22 19.79 20.13
C ALA A 161 -13.71 19.42 20.09
N LEU A 162 -14.02 18.11 20.02
CA LEU A 162 -15.39 17.63 20.05
C LEU A 162 -16.02 17.79 21.44
N GLU A 163 -15.29 17.47 22.51
CA GLU A 163 -15.73 17.70 23.90
C GLU A 163 -16.04 19.18 24.15
N LEU A 164 -15.12 20.08 23.79
CA LEU A 164 -15.31 21.52 23.93
C LEU A 164 -16.53 22.03 23.13
N TRP A 165 -16.78 21.47 21.95
CA TRP A 165 -17.96 21.80 21.17
C TRP A 165 -19.25 21.26 21.81
N ILE A 166 -19.21 20.05 22.37
CA ILE A 166 -20.33 19.42 23.07
C ILE A 166 -20.71 20.23 24.32
N ASP A 167 -19.73 20.64 25.11
CA ASP A 167 -19.94 21.39 26.35
C ASP A 167 -20.40 22.84 26.10
N GLY A 168 -19.95 23.45 25.00
CA GLY A 168 -20.21 24.86 24.72
C GLY A 168 -21.43 25.15 23.85
N VAL A 169 -21.67 24.34 22.81
CA VAL A 169 -22.55 24.72 21.69
C VAL A 169 -23.55 23.63 21.31
N ALA A 170 -23.30 22.36 21.66
CA ALA A 170 -24.15 21.27 21.18
C ALA A 170 -25.58 21.32 21.75
N PRO A 171 -26.57 20.86 20.98
CA PRO A 171 -27.94 20.69 21.48
C PRO A 171 -27.98 19.77 22.70
N VAL A 172 -28.84 20.10 23.67
CA VAL A 172 -29.02 19.31 24.91
C VAL A 172 -29.33 17.83 24.60
N SER A 173 -30.03 17.55 23.50
CA SER A 173 -30.30 16.20 23.00
C SER A 173 -29.02 15.37 22.79
N LEU A 174 -27.99 15.98 22.21
CA LEU A 174 -26.73 15.33 21.87
C LEU A 174 -25.90 15.07 23.12
N VAL A 175 -25.88 16.02 24.07
CA VAL A 175 -25.25 15.86 25.38
C VAL A 175 -25.86 14.68 26.14
N THR A 176 -27.19 14.58 26.19
CA THR A 176 -27.88 13.47 26.89
C THR A 176 -27.72 12.10 26.22
N ALA A 177 -27.45 12.07 24.91
CA ALA A 177 -27.25 10.81 24.17
C ALA A 177 -25.80 10.30 24.27
N LEU A 178 -24.83 11.20 24.45
CA LEU A 178 -23.41 10.85 24.52
C LEU A 178 -22.91 10.66 25.95
N THR A 179 -23.53 11.33 26.93
CA THR A 179 -23.13 11.27 28.34
C THR A 179 -24.11 10.44 29.16
N GLN A 180 -23.59 9.68 30.13
CA GLN A 180 -24.38 9.04 31.17
C GLN A 180 -23.95 9.56 32.54
N ARG A 181 -24.73 9.32 33.59
CA ARG A 181 -24.30 9.66 34.96
C ARG A 181 -23.32 8.60 35.46
N LEU A 182 -22.20 9.04 36.01
CA LEU A 182 -21.18 8.13 36.54
C LEU A 182 -21.71 7.41 37.81
N PRO A 183 -21.45 6.11 37.99
CA PRO A 183 -21.90 5.41 39.20
C PRO A 183 -21.17 5.92 40.45
N GLY A 184 -21.86 6.67 41.31
CA GLY A 184 -21.35 7.10 42.62
C GLY A 184 -20.87 8.56 42.73
N ASP A 185 -20.92 9.33 41.64
CA ASP A 185 -20.73 10.79 41.67
C ASP A 185 -22.04 11.49 41.26
N VAL A 186 -22.51 12.43 42.08
CA VAL A 186 -23.81 13.11 41.89
C VAL A 186 -23.72 14.22 40.83
N LEU A 187 -22.49 14.66 40.50
CA LEU A 187 -22.23 15.74 39.54
C LEU A 187 -21.40 15.28 38.32
N GLY A 188 -20.88 14.05 38.32
CA GLY A 188 -20.01 13.53 37.27
C GLY A 188 -20.79 12.88 36.11
N HIS A 189 -20.59 13.41 34.91
CA HIS A 189 -21.03 12.77 33.66
C HIS A 189 -19.88 11.97 33.05
N THR A 190 -20.20 10.87 32.39
CA THR A 190 -19.25 10.13 31.54
C THR A 190 -18.72 11.04 30.43
N GLU A 191 -17.44 10.91 30.08
CA GLU A 191 -16.87 11.67 28.96
C GLU A 191 -17.68 11.38 27.67
N PRO A 192 -18.07 12.42 26.90
CA PRO A 192 -18.81 12.26 25.64
C PRO A 192 -18.06 11.41 24.60
N VAL A 193 -16.74 11.33 24.73
CA VAL A 193 -15.84 10.49 23.94
C VAL A 193 -14.91 9.78 24.91
N TYR A 194 -14.74 8.47 24.77
CA TYR A 194 -13.80 7.75 25.61
C TYR A 194 -12.35 8.09 25.20
N GLY A 195 -11.74 9.05 25.91
CA GLY A 195 -10.56 9.80 25.45
C GLY A 195 -9.32 8.96 25.15
N TYR A 196 -9.17 7.79 25.77
CA TYR A 196 -7.97 6.96 25.65
C TYR A 196 -7.95 6.07 24.40
N LEU A 197 -9.11 5.73 23.81
CA LEU A 197 -9.15 4.79 22.67
C LEU A 197 -8.75 5.47 21.36
N ALA A 198 -9.17 6.72 21.14
CA ALA A 198 -8.90 7.42 19.88
C ALA A 198 -7.40 7.59 19.59
N PRO A 199 -6.57 8.08 20.53
CA PRO A 199 -5.14 8.26 20.30
C PRO A 199 -4.40 6.93 20.12
N VAL A 200 -4.77 5.90 20.88
CA VAL A 200 -4.13 4.57 20.79
C VAL A 200 -4.48 3.89 19.47
N LEU A 201 -5.75 3.92 19.07
CA LEU A 201 -6.17 3.42 17.76
C LEU A 201 -5.49 4.19 16.63
N ALA A 202 -5.39 5.51 16.75
CA ALA A 202 -4.72 6.34 15.76
C ALA A 202 -3.22 5.99 15.62
N PHE A 203 -2.54 5.81 16.76
CA PHE A 203 -1.15 5.35 16.80
C PHE A 203 -0.97 3.97 16.14
N MET A 204 -1.81 3.00 16.51
CA MET A 204 -1.74 1.63 15.98
C MET A 204 -1.93 1.60 14.46
N THR A 205 -2.93 2.34 13.98
CA THR A 205 -3.28 2.39 12.56
C THR A 205 -2.25 3.15 11.73
N ALA A 206 -1.81 4.33 12.17
CA ALA A 206 -0.82 5.13 11.44
C ALA A 206 0.59 4.54 11.50
N SER A 207 0.98 3.94 12.63
CA SER A 207 2.27 3.27 12.73
C SER A 207 2.31 1.95 11.95
N GLY A 208 1.17 1.46 11.43
CA GLY A 208 1.09 0.23 10.64
C GLY A 208 1.34 -1.04 11.46
N SER A 209 0.89 -1.08 12.72
CA SER A 209 1.06 -2.28 13.58
C SER A 209 0.31 -3.46 12.98
N ARG A 210 1.06 -4.42 12.41
CA ARG A 210 0.51 -5.62 11.73
C ARG A 210 0.26 -6.81 12.65
N GLU A 211 0.52 -6.68 13.95
CA GLU A 211 -0.01 -7.63 14.93
C GLU A 211 -1.52 -7.47 14.99
N ARG A 212 -2.25 -8.32 14.27
CA ARG A 212 -3.70 -8.15 14.12
C ARG A 212 -4.49 -8.62 15.33
N ARG A 213 -3.91 -9.45 16.19
CA ARG A 213 -4.65 -10.08 17.29
C ARG A 213 -4.47 -9.33 18.60
N LEU A 214 -3.24 -9.28 19.13
CA LEU A 214 -2.97 -8.73 20.46
C LEU A 214 -3.46 -7.28 20.67
N PRO A 215 -3.12 -6.28 19.85
CA PRO A 215 -3.54 -4.91 20.11
C PRO A 215 -5.05 -4.71 19.90
N TRP A 216 -5.66 -5.46 18.97
CA TRP A 216 -7.12 -5.46 18.80
C TRP A 216 -7.84 -6.12 19.98
N THR A 217 -7.28 -7.20 20.55
CA THR A 217 -7.83 -7.80 21.77
C THR A 217 -7.73 -6.86 22.96
N VAL A 218 -6.63 -6.12 23.11
CA VAL A 218 -6.47 -5.13 24.18
C VAL A 218 -7.48 -3.99 24.00
N LEU A 219 -7.65 -3.48 22.78
CA LEU A 219 -8.62 -2.42 22.47
C LEU A 219 -10.06 -2.87 22.72
N ALA A 220 -10.43 -4.08 22.29
CA ALA A 220 -11.74 -4.66 22.51
C ALA A 220 -12.01 -4.89 24.00
N LEU A 221 -11.03 -5.43 24.72
CA LEU A 221 -11.16 -5.67 26.16
C LEU A 221 -11.28 -4.34 26.93
N SER A 222 -10.58 -3.29 26.52
CA SER A 222 -10.72 -1.96 27.12
C SER A 222 -12.08 -1.33 26.84
N GLY A 223 -12.60 -1.45 25.62
CA GLY A 223 -13.97 -1.00 25.32
C GLY A 223 -15.01 -1.74 26.16
N LEU A 224 -14.90 -3.07 26.26
CA LEU A 224 -15.77 -3.90 27.10
C LEU A 224 -15.64 -3.54 28.59
N ALA A 225 -14.43 -3.30 29.09
CA ALA A 225 -14.22 -2.88 30.47
C ALA A 225 -14.81 -1.50 30.74
N GLY A 226 -14.69 -0.56 29.78
CA GLY A 226 -15.32 0.77 29.87
C GLY A 226 -16.84 0.68 29.98
N LEU A 227 -17.48 -0.18 29.17
CA LEU A 227 -18.92 -0.47 29.28
C LEU A 227 -19.27 -1.13 30.63
N ALA A 228 -18.52 -2.16 31.04
CA ALA A 228 -18.78 -2.89 32.27
C ALA A 228 -18.60 -2.05 33.54
N CYS A 229 -17.74 -1.03 33.49
CA CYS A 229 -17.56 -0.08 34.60
C CYS A 229 -18.58 1.08 34.58
N GLY A 230 -19.34 1.25 33.50
CA GLY A 230 -20.20 2.42 33.30
C GLY A 230 -19.43 3.73 33.04
N TYR A 231 -18.16 3.62 32.62
CA TYR A 231 -17.30 4.76 32.28
C TYR A 231 -17.33 5.11 30.79
N ALA A 232 -18.12 4.41 29.99
CA ALA A 232 -18.30 4.73 28.58
C ALA A 232 -19.70 4.34 28.11
N THR A 233 -20.30 5.16 27.25
CA THR A 233 -21.49 4.76 26.50
C THR A 233 -21.07 4.03 25.22
N PRO A 234 -21.89 3.12 24.66
CA PRO A 234 -21.56 2.45 23.41
C PRO A 234 -21.36 3.44 22.26
N THR A 235 -22.13 4.53 22.25
CA THR A 235 -22.03 5.61 21.27
C THR A 235 -20.73 6.40 21.45
N ALA A 236 -20.32 6.72 22.68
CA ALA A 236 -19.04 7.39 22.97
C ALA A 236 -17.83 6.51 22.58
N LEU A 237 -17.92 5.18 22.78
CA LEU A 237 -16.91 4.23 22.31
C LEU A 237 -16.82 4.21 20.79
N LEU A 238 -17.96 4.09 20.10
CA LEU A 238 -18.00 4.12 18.64
C LEU A 238 -17.38 5.41 18.10
N LEU A 239 -17.74 6.54 18.69
CA LEU A 239 -17.24 7.86 18.31
C LEU A 239 -15.73 7.96 18.52
N GLY A 240 -15.20 7.52 19.67
CA GLY A 240 -13.76 7.46 19.93
C GLY A 240 -13.01 6.57 18.93
N LEU A 241 -13.57 5.41 18.57
CA LEU A 241 -12.98 4.52 17.55
C LEU A 241 -12.99 5.18 16.16
N LEU A 242 -14.07 5.86 15.79
CA LEU A 242 -14.16 6.57 14.51
C LEU A 242 -13.20 7.78 14.45
N ILE A 243 -13.05 8.54 15.54
CA ILE A 243 -12.08 9.64 15.64
C ILE A 243 -10.65 9.12 15.52
N GLY A 244 -10.30 8.04 16.23
CA GLY A 244 -8.98 7.43 16.12
C GLY A 244 -8.68 6.93 14.70
N TRP A 245 -9.66 6.27 14.08
CA TRP A 245 -9.52 5.78 12.71
C TRP A 245 -9.42 6.90 11.67
N THR A 246 -10.21 7.97 11.80
CA THR A 246 -10.15 9.15 10.91
C THR A 246 -8.87 9.93 11.09
N GLY A 247 -8.47 10.22 12.33
CA GLY A 247 -7.24 10.93 12.66
C GLY A 247 -6.00 10.26 12.08
N ALA A 248 -5.92 8.93 12.14
CA ALA A 248 -4.84 8.19 11.50
C ALA A 248 -4.82 8.31 9.99
N HIS A 249 -5.95 8.11 9.31
CA HIS A 249 -5.99 8.20 7.84
C HIS A 249 -5.77 9.63 7.35
N GLY A 250 -6.22 10.65 8.11
CA GLY A 250 -5.91 12.05 7.88
C GLY A 250 -4.41 12.33 7.99
N THR A 251 -3.77 11.80 9.04
CA THR A 251 -2.32 11.90 9.24
C THR A 251 -1.55 11.24 8.11
N LEU A 252 -1.89 10.01 7.76
CA LEU A 252 -1.25 9.24 6.69
C LEU A 252 -1.38 9.93 5.33
N TYR A 253 -2.49 10.62 5.08
CA TYR A 253 -2.68 11.39 3.85
C TYR A 253 -1.91 12.71 3.86
N ALA A 254 -1.94 13.46 4.97
CA ALA A 254 -1.31 14.78 5.09
C ALA A 254 0.23 14.69 5.05
N VAL A 255 0.79 13.82 5.88
CA VAL A 255 2.23 13.59 5.98
C VAL A 255 2.72 12.74 4.80
N GLY A 256 1.88 11.83 4.31
CA GLY A 256 2.23 10.85 3.27
C GLY A 256 2.88 9.60 3.87
N THR A 257 2.60 8.45 3.26
CA THR A 257 3.20 7.18 3.66
C THR A 257 4.61 7.06 3.08
N PRO A 258 5.57 6.47 3.82
CA PRO A 258 6.86 6.07 3.24
C PRO A 258 6.61 5.26 1.97
N ASP A 259 7.42 5.49 0.92
CA ASP A 259 7.31 4.76 -0.35
C ASP A 259 7.27 3.24 -0.06
N PRO A 260 6.15 2.55 -0.37
CA PRO A 260 6.01 1.12 -0.12
C PRO A 260 6.92 0.28 -1.03
N ARG A 261 7.58 0.91 -2.02
CA ARG A 261 8.45 0.19 -2.94
C ARG A 261 9.56 -0.56 -2.19
N PRO A 262 9.67 -1.88 -2.39
CA PRO A 262 10.73 -2.67 -1.80
C PRO A 262 12.08 -2.14 -2.29
N ARG A 263 13.06 -2.12 -1.39
CA ARG A 263 14.40 -1.68 -1.78
C ARG A 263 14.94 -2.64 -2.84
N PRO A 264 15.71 -2.18 -3.84
CA PRO A 264 16.31 -3.08 -4.83
C PRO A 264 17.05 -4.26 -4.18
N GLY A 265 17.73 -4.03 -3.06
CA GLY A 265 18.39 -5.09 -2.29
C GLY A 265 17.45 -6.14 -1.68
N GLU A 266 16.20 -5.79 -1.35
CA GLU A 266 15.18 -6.75 -0.88
C GLU A 266 14.71 -7.64 -2.04
N ILE A 267 14.50 -7.04 -3.23
CA ILE A 267 14.15 -7.77 -4.46
C ILE A 267 15.27 -8.76 -4.83
N LEU A 268 16.52 -8.29 -4.86
CA LEU A 268 17.68 -9.12 -5.19
C LEU A 268 17.89 -10.26 -4.18
N ARG A 269 17.56 -10.05 -2.89
CA ARG A 269 17.63 -11.10 -1.86
C ARG A 269 16.52 -12.14 -2.08
N ALA A 270 15.28 -11.71 -2.24
CA ALA A 270 14.15 -12.61 -2.45
C ALA A 270 14.33 -13.50 -3.69
N LEU A 271 14.88 -12.95 -4.78
CA LEU A 271 15.22 -13.71 -5.98
C LEU A 271 16.41 -14.68 -5.77
N ARG A 272 17.39 -14.31 -4.93
CA ARG A 272 18.47 -15.24 -4.56
C ARG A 272 17.96 -16.41 -3.74
N ASP A 273 17.05 -16.14 -2.81
CA ASP A 273 16.43 -17.14 -1.96
C ASP A 273 15.56 -18.11 -2.78
N SER A 274 15.02 -17.66 -3.92
CA SER A 274 14.31 -18.50 -4.90
C SER A 274 15.24 -19.25 -5.88
N GLY A 275 16.57 -19.25 -5.64
CA GLY A 275 17.54 -20.00 -6.45
C GLY A 275 18.08 -19.26 -7.69
N LEU A 276 17.69 -18.00 -7.91
CA LEU A 276 18.20 -17.19 -9.02
C LEU A 276 19.53 -16.52 -8.65
N ARG A 277 20.19 -15.91 -9.66
CA ARG A 277 21.47 -15.21 -9.51
C ARG A 277 21.38 -13.74 -9.99
N PRO A 278 20.52 -12.91 -9.37
CA PRO A 278 20.35 -11.53 -9.80
C PRO A 278 21.55 -10.65 -9.38
N VAL A 279 22.00 -9.78 -10.29
CA VAL A 279 23.17 -8.90 -10.16
C VAL A 279 22.72 -7.47 -9.90
N GLU A 280 21.87 -6.95 -10.78
CA GLU A 280 21.41 -5.56 -10.77
C GLU A 280 19.91 -5.51 -11.04
N ALA A 281 19.21 -4.58 -10.38
CA ALA A 281 17.79 -4.34 -10.57
C ALA A 281 17.55 -2.87 -10.91
N THR A 282 16.97 -2.63 -12.09
CA THR A 282 16.68 -1.31 -12.65
C THR A 282 15.18 -1.10 -12.69
N ALA A 283 14.69 0.00 -12.13
CA ALA A 283 13.27 0.33 -12.22
C ALA A 283 12.93 0.78 -13.65
N VAL A 284 11.98 0.10 -14.29
CA VAL A 284 11.48 0.43 -15.64
C VAL A 284 10.12 1.12 -15.54
N GLY A 285 9.38 0.89 -14.46
CA GLY A 285 8.09 1.52 -14.20
C GLY A 285 7.79 1.58 -12.70
N PRO A 286 6.57 2.03 -12.32
CA PRO A 286 6.22 2.23 -10.92
C PRO A 286 6.26 0.94 -10.10
N ASP A 287 5.89 -0.19 -10.71
CA ASP A 287 5.83 -1.53 -10.10
C ASP A 287 6.57 -2.59 -10.94
N ARG A 288 7.43 -2.16 -11.87
CA ARG A 288 8.15 -3.04 -12.81
C ARG A 288 9.65 -2.79 -12.73
N TYR A 289 10.42 -3.86 -12.58
CA TYR A 289 11.87 -3.85 -12.49
C TYR A 289 12.45 -4.81 -13.51
N ARG A 290 13.50 -4.39 -14.19
CA ARG A 290 14.33 -5.28 -15.00
C ARG A 290 15.51 -5.73 -14.17
N VAL A 291 15.73 -7.03 -14.09
CA VAL A 291 16.77 -7.64 -13.26
C VAL A 291 17.73 -8.42 -14.13
N GLN A 292 19.00 -8.00 -14.13
CA GLN A 292 20.08 -8.72 -14.82
C GLN A 292 20.55 -9.89 -13.97
N GLN A 293 20.86 -11.01 -14.62
CA GLN A 293 21.37 -12.21 -13.98
C GLN A 293 22.87 -12.41 -14.26
N ALA A 294 23.57 -13.08 -13.34
CA ALA A 294 24.96 -13.45 -13.53
C ALA A 294 25.10 -14.60 -14.56
N GLU A 295 26.33 -14.83 -15.03
CA GLU A 295 26.70 -16.00 -15.82
C GLU A 295 25.97 -16.10 -17.18
N GLY A 296 25.57 -14.96 -17.78
CA GLY A 296 24.92 -14.93 -19.09
C GLY A 296 23.51 -15.54 -19.11
N ARG A 297 22.88 -15.72 -17.94
CA ARG A 297 21.48 -16.13 -17.84
C ARG A 297 20.54 -15.03 -18.39
N PRO A 298 19.34 -15.39 -18.88
CA PRO A 298 18.41 -14.42 -19.43
C PRO A 298 18.05 -13.36 -18.39
N GLU A 299 17.83 -12.14 -18.86
CA GLU A 299 17.30 -11.07 -18.02
C GLU A 299 15.90 -11.43 -17.50
N LEU A 300 15.49 -10.81 -16.41
CA LEU A 300 14.18 -11.02 -15.80
C LEU A 300 13.37 -9.74 -15.78
N ASP A 301 12.10 -9.82 -16.17
CA ASP A 301 11.11 -8.79 -15.93
C ASP A 301 10.35 -9.11 -14.64
N VAL A 302 10.61 -8.33 -13.59
CA VAL A 302 10.00 -8.47 -12.28
C VAL A 302 8.84 -7.50 -12.14
N GLN A 303 7.67 -8.04 -11.84
CA GLN A 303 6.47 -7.27 -11.53
C GLN A 303 6.18 -7.39 -10.03
N LEU A 304 5.99 -6.24 -9.39
CA LEU A 304 5.57 -6.16 -7.99
C LEU A 304 4.05 -6.09 -7.91
N LEU A 305 3.47 -6.95 -7.09
CA LEU A 305 2.07 -6.89 -6.73
C LEU A 305 1.96 -6.29 -5.31
N ASP A 306 1.51 -5.03 -5.25
CA ASP A 306 1.28 -4.32 -3.99
C ASP A 306 -0.21 -4.27 -3.61
N ARG A 307 -0.49 -4.53 -2.33
CA ARG A 307 -1.84 -4.47 -1.72
C ARG A 307 -2.52 -3.11 -1.88
N GLN A 308 -1.75 -2.03 -1.91
CA GLN A 308 -2.33 -0.68 -1.94
C GLN A 308 -2.91 -0.35 -3.31
N ALA A 309 -2.28 -0.80 -4.39
CA ALA A 309 -2.82 -0.68 -5.75
C ALA A 309 -4.18 -1.39 -5.89
N VAL A 310 -4.34 -2.55 -5.24
CA VAL A 310 -5.59 -3.34 -5.22
C VAL A 310 -6.73 -2.55 -4.56
N THR A 311 -6.47 -1.83 -3.47
CA THR A 311 -7.53 -1.09 -2.76
C THR A 311 -8.00 0.17 -3.51
N ALA A 312 -7.09 0.89 -4.17
CA ALA A 312 -7.47 2.01 -5.04
C ALA A 312 -8.27 1.55 -6.26
N ALA A 313 -7.90 0.40 -6.84
CA ALA A 313 -8.66 -0.21 -7.93
C ALA A 313 -10.04 -0.70 -7.47
N ALA A 314 -10.19 -1.15 -6.21
CA ALA A 314 -11.45 -1.58 -5.64
C ALA A 314 -12.54 -0.50 -5.68
N VAL A 315 -12.19 0.75 -5.32
CA VAL A 315 -13.16 1.87 -5.30
C VAL A 315 -13.60 2.22 -6.72
N ARG A 316 -12.66 2.30 -7.67
CA ARG A 316 -13.00 2.51 -9.08
C ARG A 316 -13.88 1.39 -9.63
N ARG A 317 -13.62 0.13 -9.23
CA ARG A 317 -14.43 -1.03 -9.61
C ARG A 317 -15.82 -0.99 -8.97
N ALA A 318 -15.94 -0.60 -7.70
CA ALA A 318 -17.23 -0.42 -7.01
C ALA A 318 -18.07 0.68 -7.66
N TRP A 319 -17.46 1.80 -8.01
CA TRP A 319 -18.12 2.87 -8.77
C TRP A 319 -18.59 2.38 -10.15
N ARG A 320 -17.74 1.63 -10.86
CA ARG A 320 -18.14 1.01 -12.14
C ARG A 320 -19.29 0.01 -11.96
N ARG A 321 -19.31 -0.79 -10.90
CA ARG A 321 -20.44 -1.71 -10.58
C ARG A 321 -21.74 -0.95 -10.35
N LEU A 322 -21.67 0.16 -9.61
CA LEU A 322 -22.84 1.00 -9.37
C LEU A 322 -23.38 1.60 -10.67
N ARG A 323 -22.47 2.01 -11.58
CA ARG A 323 -22.81 2.63 -12.87
C ARG A 323 -23.19 1.63 -13.97
N LEU A 324 -22.58 0.44 -13.99
CA LEU A 324 -22.73 -0.59 -15.02
C LEU A 324 -23.24 -1.89 -14.36
N ARG A 325 -24.56 -2.09 -14.36
CA ARG A 325 -25.22 -3.21 -13.70
C ARG A 325 -24.97 -4.59 -14.36
N THR A 326 -24.46 -4.65 -15.59
CA THR A 326 -24.45 -5.86 -16.43
C THR A 326 -23.06 -6.40 -16.82
N ALA A 327 -21.95 -5.79 -16.37
CA ALA A 327 -20.62 -6.25 -16.76
C ALA A 327 -20.15 -7.49 -15.95
N PRO A 328 -19.62 -8.55 -16.58
CA PRO A 328 -19.02 -9.68 -15.87
C PRO A 328 -17.78 -9.22 -15.09
N HIS A 329 -17.89 -9.08 -13.78
CA HIS A 329 -16.80 -8.57 -12.96
C HIS A 329 -15.87 -9.68 -12.44
N PRO A 330 -14.57 -9.39 -12.23
CA PRO A 330 -13.68 -10.32 -11.55
C PRO A 330 -14.22 -10.65 -10.15
N ARG A 331 -14.14 -11.94 -9.77
CA ARG A 331 -14.92 -12.50 -8.65
C ARG A 331 -14.44 -12.09 -7.24
N ALA A 332 -13.27 -11.46 -7.04
CA ALA A 332 -12.86 -11.05 -5.70
C ALA A 332 -11.78 -9.95 -5.65
N LEU A 333 -11.77 -9.19 -4.54
CA LEU A 333 -10.58 -8.48 -4.08
C LEU A 333 -9.60 -9.52 -3.54
N ARG A 334 -8.55 -9.83 -4.31
CA ARG A 334 -7.54 -10.81 -3.91
C ARG A 334 -6.48 -10.15 -3.04
N SER A 335 -6.00 -10.87 -2.03
CA SER A 335 -4.76 -10.47 -1.35
C SER A 335 -3.60 -10.48 -2.37
N PRO A 336 -2.51 -9.71 -2.19
CA PRO A 336 -1.38 -9.72 -3.13
C PRO A 336 -0.82 -11.12 -3.37
N ARG A 337 -0.75 -11.93 -2.31
CA ARG A 337 -0.32 -13.31 -2.37
C ARG A 337 -1.29 -14.18 -3.17
N THR A 338 -2.58 -14.07 -2.91
CA THR A 338 -3.62 -14.77 -3.69
C THR A 338 -3.66 -14.30 -5.14
N GLY A 339 -3.39 -13.01 -5.39
CA GLY A 339 -3.27 -12.44 -6.73
C GLY A 339 -2.09 -13.03 -7.48
N LEU A 340 -0.93 -13.12 -6.83
CA LEU A 340 0.26 -13.79 -7.39
C LEU A 340 0.00 -15.29 -7.65
N GLU A 341 -0.59 -16.00 -6.68
CA GLU A 341 -0.89 -17.43 -6.81
C GLU A 341 -1.82 -17.66 -8.00
N HIS A 342 -2.82 -16.79 -8.16
CA HIS A 342 -3.76 -16.84 -9.26
C HIS A 342 -3.11 -16.50 -10.60
N GLU A 343 -2.36 -15.40 -10.70
CA GLU A 343 -1.66 -14.99 -11.93
C GLU A 343 -0.67 -16.07 -12.38
N ALA A 344 0.07 -16.66 -11.44
CA ALA A 344 0.98 -17.78 -11.73
C ALA A 344 0.21 -18.99 -12.26
N LEU A 345 -0.89 -19.37 -11.60
CA LEU A 345 -1.73 -20.49 -12.00
C LEU A 345 -2.33 -20.30 -13.40
N VAL A 346 -2.87 -19.13 -13.72
CA VAL A 346 -3.39 -18.83 -15.07
C VAL A 346 -2.28 -18.81 -16.11
N THR A 347 -1.12 -18.22 -15.79
CA THR A 347 0.02 -18.18 -16.72
C THR A 347 0.54 -19.60 -17.01
N TYR A 348 0.67 -20.46 -16.00
CA TYR A 348 1.06 -21.86 -16.20
C TYR A 348 0.03 -22.65 -17.00
N ALA A 349 -1.26 -22.39 -16.78
CA ALA A 349 -2.33 -23.02 -17.58
C ALA A 349 -2.30 -22.56 -19.04
N ALA A 350 -2.04 -21.28 -19.30
CA ALA A 350 -1.87 -20.75 -20.66
C ALA A 350 -0.65 -21.38 -21.35
N LEU A 351 0.49 -21.50 -20.65
CA LEU A 351 1.67 -22.21 -21.14
C LEU A 351 1.35 -23.67 -21.47
N ALA A 352 0.63 -24.38 -20.60
CA ALA A 352 0.22 -25.77 -20.82
C ALA A 352 -0.79 -25.90 -21.98
N ALA A 353 -1.57 -24.86 -22.28
CA ALA A 353 -2.45 -24.79 -23.45
C ALA A 353 -1.67 -24.59 -24.77
N GLY A 354 -0.36 -24.34 -24.70
CA GLY A 354 0.48 -24.05 -25.86
C GLY A 354 0.47 -22.59 -26.30
N VAL A 355 -0.14 -21.71 -25.50
CA VAL A 355 -0.18 -20.28 -25.76
C VAL A 355 1.21 -19.69 -25.54
N ARG A 356 1.66 -18.86 -26.46
CA ARG A 356 2.90 -18.10 -26.32
C ARG A 356 2.71 -17.01 -25.27
N THR A 357 3.43 -17.14 -24.16
CA THR A 357 3.42 -16.18 -23.05
C THR A 357 4.77 -16.17 -22.34
N ARG A 358 4.98 -15.19 -21.46
CA ARG A 358 6.20 -15.06 -20.67
C ARG A 358 6.31 -16.20 -19.66
N ARG A 359 7.47 -16.87 -19.64
CA ARG A 359 7.75 -17.94 -18.68
C ARG A 359 8.06 -17.37 -17.31
N ILE A 360 7.42 -17.89 -16.27
CA ILE A 360 7.68 -17.51 -14.89
C ILE A 360 8.97 -18.18 -14.44
N ALA A 361 9.97 -17.38 -14.08
CA ALA A 361 11.24 -17.84 -13.53
C ALA A 361 11.17 -18.04 -12.01
N ALA A 362 10.48 -17.14 -11.29
CA ALA A 362 10.29 -17.26 -9.86
C ALA A 362 9.11 -16.43 -9.35
N THR A 363 8.59 -16.84 -8.19
CA THR A 363 7.63 -16.06 -7.40
C THR A 363 8.14 -15.97 -5.97
N ALA A 364 8.12 -14.79 -5.36
CA ALA A 364 8.54 -14.62 -3.98
C ALA A 364 7.70 -13.59 -3.22
N GLY A 365 7.56 -13.78 -1.91
CA GLY A 365 6.95 -12.80 -1.02
C GLY A 365 7.98 -11.76 -0.55
N LEU A 366 7.68 -10.47 -0.71
CA LEU A 366 8.46 -9.36 -0.16
C LEU A 366 7.74 -8.83 1.09
N GLY A 367 8.03 -9.46 2.23
CA GLY A 367 7.32 -9.15 3.47
C GLY A 367 5.86 -9.62 3.42
N HIS A 368 4.94 -8.81 3.98
CA HIS A 368 3.57 -9.28 4.28
C HIS A 368 2.49 -8.79 3.30
N ASP A 369 2.74 -7.68 2.57
CA ASP A 369 1.73 -7.04 1.71
C ASP A 369 2.25 -6.81 0.28
N THR A 370 3.43 -7.33 -0.06
CA THR A 370 4.01 -7.22 -1.39
C THR A 370 4.47 -8.60 -1.84
N ALA A 371 4.13 -8.95 -3.08
CA ALA A 371 4.59 -10.16 -3.72
C ALA A 371 5.30 -9.76 -5.02
N LEU A 372 6.25 -10.58 -5.47
CA LEU A 372 6.92 -10.40 -6.75
C LEU A 372 6.71 -11.64 -7.61
N ILE A 373 6.44 -11.40 -8.89
CA ILE A 373 6.51 -12.41 -9.94
C ILE A 373 7.62 -11.99 -10.90
N ALA A 374 8.55 -12.91 -11.15
CA ALA A 374 9.67 -12.72 -12.05
C ALA A 374 9.44 -13.54 -13.30
N TYR A 375 9.30 -12.85 -14.43
CA TYR A 375 9.22 -13.44 -15.75
C TYR A 375 10.59 -13.44 -16.40
N GLU A 376 10.85 -14.40 -17.28
CA GLU A 376 11.95 -14.27 -18.23
C GLU A 376 11.68 -13.09 -19.16
N HIS A 377 12.71 -12.28 -19.36
CA HIS A 377 12.62 -11.12 -20.22
C HIS A 377 12.36 -11.57 -21.65
N LEU A 378 11.29 -11.04 -22.22
CA LEU A 378 10.92 -11.24 -23.61
C LEU A 378 11.14 -9.92 -24.33
N ALA A 379 12.11 -9.90 -25.26
CA ALA A 379 12.34 -8.75 -26.11
C ALA A 379 11.17 -8.60 -27.08
N GLY A 380 10.67 -7.38 -27.22
CA GLY A 380 9.53 -7.08 -28.08
C GLY A 380 8.86 -5.76 -27.75
N ARG A 381 7.87 -5.40 -28.58
CA ARG A 381 7.03 -4.21 -28.43
C ARG A 381 5.58 -4.65 -28.24
N THR A 382 4.86 -3.97 -27.37
CA THR A 382 3.42 -4.20 -27.24
C THR A 382 2.67 -3.59 -28.42
N LEU A 383 1.46 -4.07 -28.70
CA LEU A 383 0.70 -3.64 -29.88
C LEU A 383 0.52 -2.11 -29.92
N ASP A 384 0.30 -1.46 -28.77
CA ASP A 384 0.20 0.01 -28.64
C ASP A 384 1.45 0.80 -29.06
N GLN A 385 2.61 0.14 -29.16
CA GLN A 385 3.89 0.76 -29.53
C GLN A 385 4.29 0.48 -30.98
N LEU A 386 3.61 -0.43 -31.67
CA LEU A 386 3.83 -0.71 -33.09
C LEU A 386 3.20 0.39 -33.94
N ALA A 387 3.85 0.75 -35.04
CA ALA A 387 3.24 1.58 -36.06
C ALA A 387 2.14 0.80 -36.80
N ASP A 388 1.12 1.48 -37.33
CA ASP A 388 -0.01 0.81 -37.96
C ASP A 388 0.40 0.04 -39.22
N GLU A 389 1.46 0.44 -39.90
CA GLU A 389 2.03 -0.25 -41.06
C GLU A 389 2.68 -1.59 -40.71
N GLU A 390 3.14 -1.74 -39.47
CA GLU A 390 3.75 -2.99 -38.96
C GLU A 390 2.68 -4.04 -38.59
N ILE A 391 1.40 -3.66 -38.56
CA ILE A 391 0.29 -4.57 -38.25
C ILE A 391 -0.14 -5.29 -39.54
N THR A 392 0.52 -6.41 -39.82
CA THR A 392 0.23 -7.26 -40.99
C THR A 392 -0.89 -8.26 -40.70
N ASP A 393 -1.50 -8.79 -41.77
CA ASP A 393 -2.52 -9.85 -41.67
C ASP A 393 -1.96 -11.13 -41.03
N GLU A 394 -0.65 -11.39 -41.17
CA GLU A 394 0.00 -12.53 -40.52
C GLU A 394 0.04 -12.36 -39.00
N LEU A 395 0.35 -11.15 -38.52
CA LEU A 395 0.35 -10.81 -37.10
C LEU A 395 -1.07 -10.94 -36.52
N LEU A 396 -2.08 -10.42 -37.24
CA LEU A 396 -3.49 -10.56 -36.83
C LEU A 396 -3.90 -12.04 -36.76
N THR A 397 -3.53 -12.81 -37.78
CA THR A 397 -3.80 -14.26 -37.83
C THR A 397 -3.12 -15.00 -36.68
N ASP A 398 -1.89 -14.63 -36.32
CA ASP A 398 -1.18 -15.23 -35.19
C ASP A 398 -1.82 -14.85 -33.85
N ALA A 399 -2.27 -13.60 -33.68
CA ALA A 399 -3.03 -13.18 -32.49
C ALA A 399 -4.32 -14.00 -32.31
N TRP A 400 -5.06 -14.22 -33.41
CA TRP A 400 -6.24 -15.08 -33.44
C TRP A 400 -5.92 -16.54 -33.10
N ARG A 401 -4.78 -17.04 -33.57
CA ARG A 401 -4.31 -18.40 -33.24
C ARG A 401 -3.99 -18.53 -31.76
N GLN A 402 -3.29 -17.57 -31.15
CA GLN A 402 -3.02 -17.58 -29.71
C GLN A 402 -4.32 -17.52 -28.89
N PHE A 403 -5.28 -16.72 -29.33
CA PHE A 403 -6.59 -16.63 -28.69
C PHE A 403 -7.38 -17.95 -28.78
N ALA A 404 -7.37 -18.61 -29.95
CA ALA A 404 -8.04 -19.90 -30.13
C ALA A 404 -7.49 -20.99 -29.20
N LEU A 405 -6.18 -20.96 -28.90
CA LEU A 405 -5.56 -21.89 -27.94
C LEU A 405 -6.08 -21.68 -26.50
N LEU A 406 -6.29 -20.43 -26.07
CA LEU A 406 -6.91 -20.12 -24.79
C LEU A 406 -8.38 -20.61 -24.74
N GLN A 407 -9.15 -20.29 -25.79
CA GLN A 407 -10.55 -20.68 -25.92
C GLN A 407 -10.73 -22.20 -25.89
N GLY A 408 -9.87 -22.94 -26.61
CA GLY A 408 -9.91 -24.41 -26.63
C GLY A 408 -9.64 -25.09 -25.28
N ARG A 409 -9.15 -24.34 -24.29
CA ARG A 409 -8.94 -24.80 -22.91
C ARG A 409 -9.84 -24.10 -21.89
N GLU A 410 -10.84 -23.35 -22.34
CA GLU A 410 -11.74 -22.56 -21.51
C GLU A 410 -11.00 -21.59 -20.56
N ILE A 411 -9.88 -21.05 -21.03
CA ILE A 411 -9.09 -20.06 -20.28
C ILE A 411 -9.48 -18.67 -20.79
N ALA A 412 -9.98 -17.82 -19.88
CA ALA A 412 -10.22 -16.42 -20.18
C ALA A 412 -9.02 -15.56 -19.80
N HIS A 413 -8.64 -14.63 -20.68
CA HIS A 413 -7.63 -13.61 -20.43
C HIS A 413 -8.22 -12.38 -19.73
N ARG A 414 -9.46 -11.98 -20.03
CA ARG A 414 -10.23 -10.89 -19.39
C ARG A 414 -9.67 -9.46 -19.54
N ALA A 415 -8.53 -9.32 -20.20
CA ALA A 415 -7.81 -8.06 -20.38
C ALA A 415 -7.08 -8.04 -21.73
N LEU A 416 -7.79 -8.40 -22.82
CA LEU A 416 -7.22 -8.39 -24.18
C LEU A 416 -7.19 -6.97 -24.74
N VAL A 417 -6.29 -6.16 -24.18
CA VAL A 417 -5.99 -4.77 -24.57
C VAL A 417 -4.70 -4.70 -25.38
N PRO A 418 -4.42 -3.61 -26.13
CA PRO A 418 -3.18 -3.51 -26.92
C PRO A 418 -1.89 -3.83 -26.12
N SER A 419 -1.81 -3.41 -24.86
CA SER A 419 -0.64 -3.67 -24.00
C SER A 419 -0.49 -5.12 -23.53
N SER A 420 -1.49 -5.98 -23.77
CA SER A 420 -1.47 -7.43 -23.44
C SER A 420 -0.98 -8.30 -24.61
N LEU A 421 -0.85 -7.71 -25.79
CA LEU A 421 -0.33 -8.35 -27.00
C LEU A 421 1.11 -7.86 -27.20
N LEU A 422 2.08 -8.73 -26.95
CA LEU A 422 3.50 -8.43 -27.13
C LEU A 422 3.99 -9.12 -28.40
N VAL A 423 4.62 -8.36 -29.28
CA VAL A 423 5.20 -8.86 -30.53
C VAL A 423 6.70 -8.90 -30.34
N ASP A 424 7.28 -10.09 -30.47
CA ASP A 424 8.72 -10.27 -30.36
C ASP A 424 9.46 -9.79 -31.62
N ASP A 425 10.79 -9.81 -31.57
CA ASP A 425 11.63 -9.37 -32.69
C ASP A 425 11.48 -10.27 -33.95
N THR A 426 10.85 -11.44 -33.83
CA THR A 426 10.56 -12.35 -34.95
C THR A 426 9.18 -12.10 -35.58
N GLY A 427 8.39 -11.20 -34.99
CA GLY A 427 7.01 -10.92 -35.41
C GLY A 427 5.96 -11.88 -34.84
N ALA A 428 6.33 -12.75 -33.89
CA ALA A 428 5.39 -13.65 -33.26
C ALA A 428 4.63 -12.95 -32.11
N VAL A 429 3.34 -13.25 -31.99
CA VAL A 429 2.46 -12.67 -30.97
C VAL A 429 2.51 -13.53 -29.70
N HIS A 430 2.72 -12.86 -28.56
CA HIS A 430 2.70 -13.41 -27.22
C HIS A 430 1.60 -12.72 -26.40
N LEU A 431 0.80 -13.50 -25.69
CA LEU A 431 -0.21 -12.99 -24.77
C LEU A 431 0.42 -12.81 -23.38
N VAL A 432 0.27 -11.62 -22.81
CA VAL A 432 0.85 -11.24 -21.51
C VAL A 432 -0.20 -10.57 -20.62
N ASP A 433 0.08 -10.47 -19.32
CA ASP A 433 -0.81 -9.84 -18.32
C ASP A 433 -2.05 -10.68 -17.97
N PHE A 434 -1.80 -11.89 -17.44
CA PHE A 434 -2.83 -12.83 -17.00
C PHE A 434 -3.37 -12.55 -15.58
N ALA A 435 -3.08 -11.38 -15.02
CA ALA A 435 -3.44 -11.03 -13.65
C ALA A 435 -4.96 -11.10 -13.37
N ASP A 436 -5.77 -10.69 -14.36
CA ASP A 436 -7.24 -10.72 -14.27
C ASP A 436 -7.86 -11.98 -14.92
N GLY A 437 -7.06 -12.90 -15.47
CA GLY A 437 -7.53 -14.09 -16.18
C GLY A 437 -8.29 -15.10 -15.31
N ASP A 438 -8.92 -16.10 -15.93
CA ASP A 438 -9.71 -17.14 -15.25
C ASP A 438 -9.56 -18.50 -15.95
N ILE A 439 -9.55 -19.59 -15.18
CA ILE A 439 -9.54 -20.95 -15.72
C ILE A 439 -10.96 -21.54 -15.58
N ALA A 440 -11.39 -22.35 -16.55
CA ALA A 440 -12.76 -22.87 -16.62
C ALA A 440 -13.77 -21.71 -16.64
N ALA A 441 -13.50 -20.74 -17.52
CA ALA A 441 -14.31 -19.55 -17.68
C ALA A 441 -15.67 -19.91 -18.30
N SER A 442 -16.73 -19.27 -17.81
CA SER A 442 -18.05 -19.42 -18.43
C SER A 442 -18.06 -18.87 -19.85
N GLU A 443 -18.92 -19.42 -20.71
CA GLU A 443 -19.14 -18.97 -22.09
C GLU A 443 -19.29 -17.45 -22.24
N LEU A 444 -20.06 -16.80 -21.34
CA LEU A 444 -20.23 -15.34 -21.35
C LEU A 444 -18.89 -14.58 -21.24
N VAL A 445 -17.96 -15.08 -20.41
CA VAL A 445 -16.64 -14.46 -20.22
C VAL A 445 -15.77 -14.70 -21.44
N LEU A 446 -15.82 -15.90 -22.02
CA LEU A 446 -15.12 -16.23 -23.25
C LEU A 446 -15.61 -15.38 -24.44
N CYS A 447 -16.92 -15.16 -24.57
CA CYS A 447 -17.49 -14.24 -25.57
C CYS A 447 -17.09 -12.77 -25.33
N CYS A 448 -16.95 -12.36 -24.06
CA CYS A 448 -16.45 -11.02 -23.76
C CYS A 448 -14.99 -10.87 -24.20
N ASP A 449 -14.14 -11.88 -24.02
CA ASP A 449 -12.76 -11.84 -24.47
C ASP A 449 -12.67 -11.81 -26.01
N LEU A 450 -13.55 -12.55 -26.71
CA LEU A 450 -13.70 -12.45 -28.16
C LEU A 450 -14.00 -11.01 -28.59
N ALA A 451 -14.99 -10.38 -27.96
CA ALA A 451 -15.36 -8.99 -28.25
C ALA A 451 -14.22 -8.02 -27.93
N GLN A 452 -13.47 -8.25 -26.85
CA GLN A 452 -12.30 -7.44 -26.49
C GLN A 452 -11.21 -7.54 -27.56
N LEU A 453 -10.84 -8.75 -27.98
CA LEU A 453 -9.81 -8.93 -29.00
C LEU A 453 -10.23 -8.31 -30.33
N LEU A 454 -11.47 -8.55 -30.78
CA LEU A 454 -12.03 -7.94 -31.99
C LEU A 454 -11.92 -6.42 -31.93
N THR A 455 -12.35 -5.82 -30.82
CA THR A 455 -12.32 -4.37 -30.65
C THR A 455 -10.89 -3.84 -30.64
N THR A 456 -9.99 -4.51 -29.92
CA THR A 456 -8.58 -4.13 -29.81
C THR A 456 -7.86 -4.14 -31.16
N LEU A 457 -8.10 -5.17 -31.99
CA LEU A 457 -7.51 -5.26 -33.32
C LEU A 457 -8.18 -4.28 -34.29
N ALA A 458 -9.51 -4.24 -34.33
CA ALA A 458 -10.26 -3.37 -35.24
C ALA A 458 -10.01 -1.87 -35.01
N LEU A 459 -9.75 -1.45 -33.76
CA LEU A 459 -9.38 -0.06 -33.47
C LEU A 459 -7.99 0.33 -34.03
N ARG A 460 -7.13 -0.65 -34.35
CA ARG A 460 -5.80 -0.41 -34.91
C ARG A 460 -5.76 -0.59 -36.42
N THR A 461 -6.53 -1.52 -36.97
CA THR A 461 -6.52 -1.85 -38.41
C THR A 461 -7.65 -1.17 -39.20
N GLY A 462 -8.70 -0.71 -38.50
CA GLY A 462 -9.92 -0.21 -39.11
C GLY A 462 -10.82 -1.32 -39.67
N ALA A 463 -11.94 -0.92 -40.28
CA ALA A 463 -12.91 -1.84 -40.89
C ALA A 463 -12.46 -2.64 -42.14
N PRO A 464 -11.46 -2.23 -42.96
CA PRO A 464 -11.15 -2.94 -44.20
C PRO A 464 -10.27 -4.19 -44.02
N ARG A 465 -9.80 -4.50 -42.80
CA ARG A 465 -8.96 -5.66 -42.48
C ARG A 465 -9.52 -6.48 -41.34
#